data_AF-A0A075GGJ7-F1
#
_entry.id   AF-A0A075GGJ7-F1
#
_cell.length_a   1.000
_cell.length_b   1.000
_cell.length_c   1.000
_cell.angle_alpha   90.00
_cell.angle_beta   90.00
_cell.angle_gamma   90.00
#
_symmetry.space_group_name_H-M   'P 1'
#
loop_
_entity.id
_entity.type
_entity.pdbx_description
1 polymer ?
#
loop_
_entity_poly.entity_id
_entity_poly.type
_entity_poly.pdbx_seq_one_letter_code
_entity_poly.pdbx_strand_id
1 'polypeptide(L)'
;MLHRQWPLGKLATMTLQTVTDLAAARCAAVGKEAWARYGMNKARGMAQKTARFDAGEAEGRAAALAAAAGANRDALQQAATGAAWREAEAATDIARGEAERLAALMTPQPRSRALPWLALACALLCALLAWLAASAIVAGLAALGGVGALLAAIHGLRQPMRLPQVSREQRDDILQQAQAAAREAGLKAAWVAGWEQGWAAGWKERD
;
A
#
# COMPACT_ATOMS: atom_id res chain seq x y z
N MET A 1 4.01 31.56 9.46
CA MET A 1 3.43 32.78 8.86
C MET A 1 4.34 33.27 7.74
N LEU A 2 3.98 33.07 6.48
CA LEU A 2 4.65 33.68 5.32
C LEU A 2 3.57 34.00 4.28
N HIS A 3 2.94 35.17 4.46
CA HIS A 3 2.11 35.82 3.45
C HIS A 3 3.04 36.34 2.34
N ARG A 4 3.01 35.75 1.14
CA ARG A 4 3.53 36.42 -0.06
C ARG A 4 2.36 37.04 -0.81
N GLN A 5 2.24 38.35 -0.70
CA GLN A 5 1.37 39.18 -1.53
C GLN A 5 1.72 38.98 -3.01
N TRP A 6 0.72 38.66 -3.81
CA TRP A 6 0.81 38.66 -5.27
C TRP A 6 0.66 40.11 -5.74
N PRO A 7 1.58 40.68 -6.54
CA PRO A 7 1.35 41.99 -7.14
C PRO A 7 0.27 41.85 -8.21
N LEU A 8 -0.97 42.22 -7.85
CA LEU A 8 -2.17 42.16 -8.70
C LEU A 8 -2.07 43.01 -9.99
N GLY A 9 -1.02 43.81 -10.16
CA GLY A 9 -0.81 44.67 -11.33
C GLY A 9 -0.14 44.02 -12.55
N LYS A 10 0.37 42.77 -12.48
CA LYS A 10 1.04 42.09 -13.62
C LYS A 10 0.22 41.02 -14.34
N LEU A 11 -1.02 40.78 -13.91
CA LEU A 11 -1.88 39.73 -14.48
C LEU A 11 -2.70 40.17 -15.71
N ALA A 12 -2.65 41.45 -16.10
CA ALA A 12 -3.46 41.97 -17.20
C ALA A 12 -2.96 41.59 -18.61
N THR A 13 -1.80 40.93 -18.74
CA THR A 13 -1.19 40.61 -20.05
C THR A 13 -0.35 39.33 -20.00
N MET A 14 -0.84 38.25 -19.37
CA MET A 14 -0.27 36.92 -19.58
C MET A 14 -1.12 36.15 -20.59
N THR A 15 -0.54 35.84 -21.74
CA THR A 15 -1.17 34.98 -22.74
C THR A 15 -1.32 33.56 -22.19
N LEU A 16 -2.34 32.82 -22.65
CA LEU A 16 -2.61 31.44 -22.20
C LEU A 16 -1.35 30.55 -22.25
N GLN A 17 -0.50 30.77 -23.27
CA GLN A 17 0.78 30.10 -23.48
C GLN A 17 1.76 30.31 -22.30
N THR A 18 1.89 31.53 -21.81
CA THR A 18 2.81 31.86 -20.70
C THR A 18 2.37 31.24 -19.37
N VAL A 19 1.06 31.04 -19.17
CA VAL A 19 0.51 30.37 -17.97
C VAL A 19 0.79 28.87 -18.03
N THR A 20 0.64 28.24 -19.20
CA THR A 20 0.96 26.82 -19.39
C THR A 20 2.46 26.54 -19.27
N ASP A 21 3.32 27.41 -19.78
CA ASP A 21 4.78 27.26 -19.68
C ASP A 21 5.26 27.41 -18.24
N LEU A 22 4.69 28.36 -17.49
CA LEU A 22 4.98 28.52 -16.06
C LEU A 22 4.50 27.32 -15.23
N ALA A 23 3.34 26.75 -15.57
CA ALA A 23 2.83 25.54 -14.94
C ALA A 23 3.72 24.33 -15.24
N ALA A 24 4.15 24.15 -16.50
CA ALA A 24 5.06 23.08 -16.91
C ALA A 24 6.43 23.19 -16.21
N ALA A 25 7.00 24.39 -16.14
CA ALA A 25 8.25 24.65 -15.43
C ALA A 25 8.14 24.36 -13.93
N ARG A 26 7.03 24.74 -13.28
CA ARG A 26 6.76 24.41 -11.88
C ARG A 26 6.59 22.91 -11.65
N CYS A 27 5.85 22.21 -12.51
CA CYS A 27 5.71 20.76 -12.44
C CYS A 27 7.08 20.06 -12.58
N ALA A 28 7.93 20.52 -13.51
CA ALA A 28 9.28 20.00 -13.69
C ALA A 28 10.17 20.24 -12.45
N ALA A 29 10.09 21.43 -11.84
CA ALA A 29 10.84 21.76 -10.62
C ALA A 29 10.38 20.90 -9.42
N VAL A 30 9.07 20.76 -9.21
CA VAL A 30 8.50 19.88 -8.18
C VAL A 30 8.92 18.43 -8.39
N GLY A 31 8.98 17.96 -9.65
CA GLY A 31 9.50 16.64 -9.98
C GLY A 31 10.96 16.44 -9.54
N LYS A 32 11.83 17.42 -9.82
CA LYS A 32 13.25 17.37 -9.41
C LYS A 32 13.41 17.36 -7.89
N GLU A 33 12.68 18.21 -7.18
CA GLU A 33 12.70 18.26 -5.71
C GLU A 33 12.20 16.95 -5.07
N ALA A 34 11.15 16.35 -5.63
CA ALA A 34 10.63 15.07 -5.16
C ALA A 34 11.66 13.94 -5.29
N TRP A 35 12.36 13.88 -6.43
CA TRP A 35 13.45 12.93 -6.67
C TRP A 35 14.65 13.14 -5.74
N ALA A 36 15.06 14.39 -5.52
CA ALA A 36 16.13 14.71 -4.57
C ALA A 36 15.77 14.27 -3.14
N ARG A 37 14.52 14.55 -2.71
CA ARG A 37 14.02 14.13 -1.39
C ARG A 37 13.97 12.61 -1.25
N TYR A 38 13.52 11.91 -2.29
CA TYR A 38 13.55 10.44 -2.34
C TYR A 38 14.99 9.92 -2.18
N GLY A 39 15.95 10.47 -2.93
CA GLY A 39 17.36 10.11 -2.84
C GLY A 39 17.95 10.31 -1.45
N MET A 40 17.70 11.47 -0.82
CA MET A 40 18.14 11.75 0.55
C MET A 40 17.50 10.80 1.58
N ASN A 41 16.20 10.52 1.47
CA ASN A 41 15.52 9.58 2.35
C ASN A 41 16.07 8.16 2.22
N LYS A 42 16.41 7.74 1.01
CA LYS A 42 17.03 6.45 0.74
C LYS A 42 18.44 6.38 1.35
N ALA A 43 19.26 7.40 1.15
CA ALA A 43 20.60 7.49 1.74
C ALA A 43 20.55 7.45 3.28
N ARG A 44 19.63 8.21 3.88
CA ARG A 44 19.39 8.20 5.33
C ARG A 44 18.97 6.82 5.83
N GLY A 45 18.06 6.15 5.11
CA GLY A 45 17.63 4.79 5.45
C GLY A 45 18.76 3.77 5.39
N MET A 46 19.65 3.89 4.41
CA MET A 46 20.86 3.05 4.33
C MET A 46 21.83 3.32 5.48
N ALA A 47 22.11 4.59 5.77
CA ALA A 47 22.98 4.96 6.88
C ALA A 47 22.46 4.43 8.24
N GLN A 48 21.15 4.48 8.48
CA GLN A 48 20.54 3.92 9.69
C GLN A 48 20.70 2.39 9.77
N LYS A 49 20.56 1.68 8.65
CA LYS A 49 20.77 0.23 8.60
C LYS A 49 22.23 -0.13 8.86
N THR A 50 23.17 0.57 8.24
CA THR A 50 24.61 0.39 8.49
C THR A 50 24.93 0.63 9.95
N ALA A 51 24.47 1.74 10.54
CA ALA A 51 24.72 2.02 11.95
C ALA A 51 24.14 0.94 12.88
N ARG A 52 22.97 0.36 12.56
CA ARG A 52 22.39 -0.74 13.33
C ARG A 52 23.17 -2.03 13.17
N PHE A 53 23.66 -2.31 11.98
CA PHE A 53 24.54 -3.43 11.71
C PHE A 53 25.84 -3.32 12.49
N ASP A 54 26.53 -2.18 12.41
CA ASP A 54 27.80 -1.94 13.11
C ASP A 54 27.64 -2.05 14.63
N ALA A 55 26.53 -1.53 15.17
CA ALA A 55 26.18 -1.68 16.59
C ALA A 55 25.99 -3.15 16.96
N GLY A 56 25.24 -3.90 16.16
CA GLY A 56 25.08 -5.34 16.32
C GLY A 56 26.44 -6.04 16.32
N GLU A 57 27.31 -5.75 15.35
CA GLU A 57 28.64 -6.35 15.26
C GLU A 57 29.49 -6.10 16.51
N ALA A 58 29.51 -4.87 17.02
CA ALA A 58 30.23 -4.55 18.25
C ALA A 58 29.67 -5.33 19.46
N GLU A 59 28.34 -5.39 19.60
CA GLU A 59 27.67 -6.10 20.68
C GLU A 59 27.89 -7.62 20.61
N GLY A 60 27.79 -8.21 19.42
CA GLY A 60 28.03 -9.63 19.19
C GLY A 60 29.46 -10.02 19.50
N ARG A 61 30.43 -9.20 19.07
CA ARG A 61 31.84 -9.43 19.37
C ARG A 61 32.11 -9.34 20.87
N ALA A 62 31.60 -8.31 21.53
CA ALA A 62 31.73 -8.15 22.98
C ALA A 62 31.12 -9.33 23.76
N ALA A 63 29.93 -9.80 23.34
CA ALA A 63 29.29 -10.97 23.92
C ALA A 63 30.15 -12.23 23.76
N ALA A 64 30.76 -12.44 22.59
CA ALA A 64 31.63 -13.58 22.34
C ALA A 64 32.87 -13.54 23.23
N LEU A 65 33.52 -12.38 23.37
CA LEU A 65 34.67 -12.22 24.25
C LEU A 65 34.32 -12.43 25.74
N ALA A 66 33.10 -12.07 26.15
CA ALA A 66 32.65 -12.19 27.54
C ALA A 66 32.12 -13.59 27.93
N ALA A 67 31.81 -14.46 26.96
CA ALA A 67 31.22 -15.76 27.25
C ALA A 67 32.19 -16.68 28.04
N ALA A 68 31.67 -17.46 28.99
CA ALA A 68 32.50 -18.37 29.80
C ALA A 68 33.18 -19.47 28.95
N ALA A 69 34.30 -20.00 29.44
CA ALA A 69 34.95 -21.16 28.85
C ALA A 69 34.02 -22.39 28.92
N GLY A 70 33.85 -23.11 27.80
CA GLY A 70 32.95 -24.26 27.71
C GLY A 70 31.45 -23.92 27.59
N ALA A 71 31.09 -22.64 27.46
CA ALA A 71 29.71 -22.24 27.23
C ALA A 71 29.20 -22.74 25.86
N ASN A 72 27.93 -23.14 25.80
CA ASN A 72 27.29 -23.53 24.55
C ASN A 72 27.05 -22.29 23.68
N ARG A 73 27.88 -22.13 22.64
CA ARG A 73 27.86 -21.02 21.70
C ARG A 73 26.50 -20.82 21.04
N ASP A 74 25.89 -21.89 20.55
CA ASP A 74 24.63 -21.80 19.79
C ASP A 74 23.46 -21.42 20.70
N ALA A 75 23.44 -21.93 21.93
CA ALA A 75 22.43 -21.58 22.93
C ALA A 75 22.52 -20.09 23.33
N LEU A 76 23.74 -19.55 23.49
CA LEU A 76 23.94 -18.13 23.79
C LEU A 76 23.53 -17.23 22.63
N GLN A 77 23.87 -17.61 21.39
CA GLN A 77 23.43 -16.88 20.21
C GLN A 77 21.90 -16.85 20.10
N GLN A 78 21.24 -18.00 20.23
CA GLN A 78 19.78 -18.08 20.17
C GLN A 78 19.10 -17.25 21.26
N ALA A 79 19.65 -17.25 22.48
CA ALA A 79 19.12 -16.43 23.57
C ALA A 79 19.26 -14.93 23.29
N ALA A 80 20.39 -14.50 22.72
CA ALA A 80 20.67 -13.09 22.43
C ALA A 80 19.89 -12.55 21.22
N THR A 81 19.81 -13.31 20.13
CA THR A 81 19.16 -12.85 18.89
C THR A 81 17.68 -13.21 18.82
N GLY A 82 17.22 -14.20 19.58
CA GLY A 82 15.87 -14.73 19.50
C GLY A 82 14.78 -13.71 19.83
N ALA A 83 15.02 -12.81 20.79
CA ALA A 83 14.08 -11.72 21.08
C ALA A 83 13.99 -10.72 19.93
N ALA A 84 15.15 -10.29 19.40
CA ALA A 84 15.22 -9.37 18.27
C ALA A 84 14.59 -9.95 16.99
N TRP A 85 14.73 -11.26 16.74
CA TRP A 85 14.05 -11.96 15.64
C TRP A 85 12.54 -11.95 15.79
N ARG A 86 12.02 -12.34 16.97
CA ARG A 86 10.56 -12.31 17.23
C ARG A 86 9.98 -10.91 17.09
N GLU A 87 10.70 -9.90 17.55
CA GLU A 87 10.29 -8.50 17.40
C GLU A 87 10.32 -8.03 15.94
N ALA A 88 11.28 -8.51 15.13
CA ALA A 88 11.36 -8.22 13.70
C ALA A 88 10.23 -8.91 12.92
N GLU A 89 9.91 -10.16 13.27
CA GLU A 89 8.77 -10.91 12.73
C GLU A 89 7.45 -10.21 13.09
N ALA A 90 7.25 -9.85 14.37
CA ALA A 90 6.06 -9.12 14.80
C ALA A 90 5.88 -7.79 14.06
N ALA A 91 6.96 -7.03 13.85
CA ALA A 91 6.90 -5.79 13.07
C ALA A 91 6.58 -6.05 11.58
N THR A 92 7.07 -7.16 11.02
CA THR A 92 6.76 -7.57 9.64
C THR A 92 5.30 -8.00 9.50
N ASP A 93 4.77 -8.72 10.48
CA ASP A 93 3.38 -9.14 10.51
C ASP A 93 2.43 -7.95 10.69
N ILE A 94 2.79 -6.96 11.51
CA ILE A 94 2.06 -5.68 11.58
C ILE A 94 2.05 -5.00 10.20
N ALA A 95 3.21 -4.90 9.54
CA ALA A 95 3.29 -4.30 8.21
C ALA A 95 2.43 -5.06 7.17
N ARG A 96 2.41 -6.40 7.24
CA ARG A 96 1.57 -7.25 6.38
C ARG A 96 0.09 -7.03 6.68
N GLY A 97 -0.31 -7.02 7.94
CA GLY A 97 -1.69 -6.79 8.36
C GLY A 97 -2.22 -5.43 7.90
N GLU A 98 -1.42 -4.37 7.99
CA GLU A 98 -1.81 -3.05 7.48
C GLU A 98 -1.89 -3.02 5.94
N ALA A 99 -1.01 -3.74 5.24
CA ALA A 99 -1.08 -3.88 3.78
C ALA A 99 -2.34 -4.65 3.34
N GLU A 100 -2.69 -5.73 4.06
CA GLU A 100 -3.92 -6.50 3.84
C GLU A 100 -5.16 -5.68 4.15
N ARG A 101 -5.14 -4.88 5.22
CA ARG A 101 -6.20 -3.93 5.57
C ARG A 101 -6.40 -2.91 4.46
N LEU A 102 -5.32 -2.34 3.94
CA LEU A 102 -5.38 -1.43 2.79
C LEU A 102 -5.93 -2.13 1.55
N ALA A 103 -5.49 -3.35 1.27
CA ALA A 103 -5.97 -4.14 0.14
C ALA A 103 -7.47 -4.42 0.26
N ALA A 104 -7.96 -4.83 1.43
CA ALA A 104 -9.39 -5.03 1.70
C ALA A 104 -10.19 -3.73 1.54
N LEU A 105 -9.60 -2.61 1.96
CA LEU A 105 -10.12 -1.26 1.76
C LEU A 105 -9.94 -0.72 0.34
N MET A 106 -9.34 -1.45 -0.61
CA MET A 106 -9.18 -1.03 -2.00
C MET A 106 -9.79 -2.02 -2.99
N THR A 107 -10.03 -3.26 -2.59
CA THR A 107 -10.69 -4.28 -3.41
C THR A 107 -12.17 -3.95 -3.57
N PRO A 108 -12.67 -3.73 -4.79
CA PRO A 108 -14.10 -3.64 -5.02
C PRO A 108 -14.75 -4.98 -4.62
N GLN A 109 -15.77 -4.93 -3.77
CA GLN A 109 -16.56 -6.10 -3.39
C GLN A 109 -17.02 -6.86 -4.65
N PRO A 110 -16.82 -8.19 -4.74
CA PRO A 110 -17.24 -8.95 -5.90
C PRO A 110 -18.75 -8.84 -6.05
N ARG A 111 -19.17 -8.22 -7.16
CA ARG A 111 -20.57 -8.18 -7.57
C ARG A 111 -21.05 -9.63 -7.72
N SER A 112 -22.17 -10.00 -7.10
CA SER A 112 -22.77 -11.31 -7.37
C SER A 112 -23.07 -11.41 -8.87
N ARG A 113 -22.28 -12.19 -9.61
CA ARG A 113 -22.42 -12.34 -11.07
C ARG A 113 -23.80 -12.89 -11.50
N ALA A 114 -24.59 -13.42 -10.57
CA ALA A 114 -25.90 -14.00 -10.83
C ALA A 114 -26.99 -12.98 -11.18
N LEU A 115 -26.96 -11.77 -10.61
CA LEU A 115 -28.02 -10.76 -10.77
C LEU A 115 -28.26 -10.32 -12.24
N PRO A 116 -27.23 -9.98 -13.05
CA PRO A 116 -27.46 -9.53 -14.43
C PRO A 116 -27.90 -10.67 -15.36
N TRP A 117 -27.46 -11.91 -15.12
CA TRP A 117 -27.86 -13.05 -15.94
C TRP A 117 -29.31 -13.49 -15.68
N LEU A 118 -29.77 -13.41 -14.42
CA LEU A 118 -31.18 -13.65 -14.09
C LEU A 118 -32.08 -12.59 -14.72
N ALA A 119 -31.67 -11.32 -14.73
CA ALA A 119 -32.41 -10.25 -15.39
C ALA A 119 -32.48 -10.44 -16.92
N LEU A 120 -31.38 -10.87 -17.56
CA LEU A 120 -31.35 -11.22 -18.98
C LEU A 120 -32.24 -12.43 -19.30
N ALA A 121 -32.15 -13.50 -18.50
CA ALA A 121 -32.99 -14.68 -18.66
C ALA A 121 -34.47 -14.35 -18.50
N CYS A 122 -34.82 -13.51 -17.53
CA CYS A 122 -36.18 -13.01 -17.32
C CYS A 122 -36.68 -12.17 -18.49
N ALA A 123 -35.85 -11.25 -19.02
CA ALA A 123 -36.19 -10.43 -20.18
C ALA A 123 -36.44 -11.28 -21.45
N LEU A 124 -35.61 -12.30 -21.70
CA LEU A 124 -35.79 -13.24 -22.81
C LEU A 124 -37.07 -14.06 -22.65
N LEU A 125 -37.38 -14.51 -21.43
CA LEU A 125 -38.60 -15.25 -21.13
C LEU A 125 -39.86 -14.38 -21.35
N CYS A 126 -39.82 -13.12 -20.92
CA CYS A 126 -40.90 -12.16 -21.19
C CYS A 126 -41.10 -11.90 -22.69
N ALA A 127 -40.00 -11.78 -23.46
CA ALA A 127 -40.09 -11.62 -24.91
C ALA A 127 -40.72 -12.84 -25.61
N LEU A 128 -40.37 -14.05 -25.17
CA LEU A 128 -40.95 -15.28 -25.68
C LEU A 128 -42.45 -15.39 -25.35
N LEU A 129 -42.85 -15.03 -24.12
CA LEU A 129 -44.26 -15.01 -23.72
C LEU A 129 -45.07 -13.96 -24.49
N ALA A 130 -44.49 -12.80 -24.79
CA ALA A 130 -45.12 -11.79 -25.64
C ALA A 130 -45.34 -12.30 -27.07
N TRP A 131 -44.39 -13.06 -27.63
CA TRP A 131 -44.47 -13.65 -28.96
C TRP A 131 -45.59 -14.72 -29.07
N LEU A 132 -45.82 -15.47 -27.98
CA LEU A 132 -46.83 -16.53 -27.93
C LEU A 132 -48.22 -16.03 -27.50
N ALA A 133 -48.36 -14.76 -27.09
CA ALA A 133 -49.61 -14.24 -26.58
C ALA A 133 -50.58 -13.86 -27.70
N ALA A 134 -51.75 -14.50 -27.74
CA ALA A 134 -52.83 -14.15 -28.67
C ALA A 134 -53.57 -12.84 -28.30
N SER A 135 -53.30 -12.27 -27.12
CA SER A 135 -53.94 -11.05 -26.60
C SER A 135 -52.95 -9.89 -26.51
N ALA A 136 -53.33 -8.76 -27.10
CA ALA A 136 -52.53 -7.54 -27.14
C ALA A 136 -52.22 -6.98 -25.73
N ILE A 137 -53.10 -7.21 -24.75
CA ILE A 137 -52.90 -6.74 -23.37
C ILE A 137 -51.77 -7.54 -22.69
N VAL A 138 -51.72 -8.85 -22.92
CA VAL A 138 -50.68 -9.73 -22.36
C VAL A 138 -49.33 -9.47 -23.03
N ALA A 139 -49.32 -9.24 -24.35
CA ALA A 139 -48.12 -8.84 -25.09
C ALA A 139 -47.56 -7.50 -24.60
N GLY A 140 -48.42 -6.51 -24.33
CA GLY A 140 -48.02 -5.20 -23.82
C GLY A 140 -47.35 -5.26 -22.44
N LEU A 141 -47.94 -6.00 -21.49
CA LEU A 141 -47.36 -6.15 -20.14
C LEU A 141 -46.04 -6.92 -20.15
N ALA A 142 -45.91 -7.96 -20.97
CA ALA A 142 -44.68 -8.73 -21.12
C ALA A 142 -43.56 -7.90 -21.77
N ALA A 143 -43.86 -7.07 -22.76
CA ALA A 143 -42.89 -6.16 -23.37
C ALA A 143 -42.36 -5.11 -22.37
N LEU A 144 -43.25 -4.51 -21.58
CA LEU A 144 -42.86 -3.53 -20.55
C LEU A 144 -42.01 -4.17 -19.44
N GLY A 145 -42.36 -5.38 -19.00
CA GLY A 145 -41.57 -6.14 -18.02
C GLY A 145 -40.17 -6.51 -18.54
N GLY A 146 -40.07 -6.96 -19.80
CA GLY A 146 -38.79 -7.27 -20.44
C GLY A 146 -37.88 -6.05 -20.61
N VAL A 147 -38.45 -4.89 -20.98
CA VAL A 147 -37.72 -3.62 -21.07
C VAL A 147 -37.25 -3.17 -19.68
N GLY A 148 -38.08 -3.29 -18.65
CA GLY A 148 -37.70 -2.99 -17.26
C GLY A 148 -36.55 -3.87 -16.76
N ALA A 149 -36.59 -5.17 -17.03
CA ALA A 149 -35.53 -6.11 -16.67
C ALA A 149 -34.22 -5.84 -17.43
N LEU A 150 -34.31 -5.52 -18.72
CA LEU A 150 -33.16 -5.15 -19.54
C LEU A 150 -32.51 -3.84 -19.06
N LEU A 151 -33.33 -2.82 -18.75
CA LEU A 151 -32.83 -1.57 -18.18
C LEU A 151 -32.19 -1.79 -16.81
N ALA A 152 -32.74 -2.67 -15.96
CA ALA A 152 -32.11 -3.06 -14.70
C ALA A 152 -30.77 -3.79 -14.91
N ALA A 153 -30.65 -4.64 -15.93
CA ALA A 153 -29.40 -5.31 -16.29
C ALA A 153 -28.34 -4.32 -16.81
N ILE A 154 -28.73 -3.40 -17.70
CA ILE A 154 -27.86 -2.33 -18.23
C ILE A 154 -27.44 -1.38 -17.11
N HIS A 155 -28.37 -1.01 -16.22
CA HIS A 155 -28.07 -0.13 -15.09
C HIS A 155 -27.20 -0.83 -14.04
N GLY A 156 -27.40 -2.14 -13.84
CA GLY A 156 -26.49 -3.01 -13.10
C GLY A 156 -25.09 -3.06 -13.70
N LEU A 157 -24.95 -3.09 -15.03
CA LEU A 157 -23.64 -3.00 -15.70
C LEU A 157 -23.01 -1.59 -15.57
N ARG A 158 -23.82 -0.54 -15.53
CA ARG A 158 -23.38 0.88 -15.53
C ARG A 158 -23.10 1.48 -14.17
N GLN A 159 -23.51 0.87 -13.07
CA GLN A 159 -23.16 1.38 -11.73
C GLN A 159 -21.63 1.46 -11.62
N PRO A 160 -21.05 2.66 -11.52
CA PRO A 160 -19.62 2.81 -11.43
C PRO A 160 -19.14 2.03 -10.21
N MET A 161 -18.01 1.34 -10.37
CA MET A 161 -17.29 0.69 -9.29
C MET A 161 -17.26 1.65 -8.09
N ARG A 162 -18.08 1.39 -7.06
CA ARG A 162 -18.03 2.20 -5.83
C ARG A 162 -16.71 1.87 -5.17
N LEU A 163 -15.68 2.65 -5.50
CA LEU A 163 -14.44 2.66 -4.74
C LEU A 163 -14.84 2.91 -3.27
N PRO A 164 -14.29 2.14 -2.33
CA PRO A 164 -14.55 2.34 -0.91
C PRO A 164 -14.26 3.79 -0.51
N GLN A 165 -15.11 4.31 0.39
CA GLN A 165 -15.18 5.71 0.86
C GLN A 165 -14.00 6.11 1.77
N VAL A 166 -12.84 5.45 1.65
CA VAL A 166 -11.66 5.77 2.47
C VAL A 166 -11.05 7.06 1.94
N SER A 167 -10.89 8.04 2.83
CA SER A 167 -10.26 9.32 2.48
C SER A 167 -8.81 9.10 2.03
N ARG A 168 -8.27 10.02 1.22
CA ARG A 168 -6.84 9.96 0.83
C ARG A 168 -5.95 9.95 2.06
N GLU A 169 -6.27 10.78 3.04
CA GLU A 169 -5.58 10.90 4.32
C GLU A 169 -5.53 9.56 5.07
N GLN A 170 -6.66 8.87 5.20
CA GLN A 170 -6.69 7.58 5.88
C GLN A 170 -5.89 6.50 5.14
N ARG A 171 -5.80 6.54 3.80
CA ARG A 171 -4.91 5.64 3.05
C ARG A 171 -3.44 5.98 3.27
N ASP A 172 -3.10 7.26 3.28
CA ASP A 172 -1.73 7.73 3.49
C ASP A 172 -1.24 7.37 4.90
N ASP A 173 -2.11 7.45 5.92
CA ASP A 173 -1.83 7.02 7.29
C ASP A 173 -1.52 5.52 7.38
N ILE A 174 -2.34 4.67 6.77
CA ILE A 174 -2.12 3.22 6.74
C ILE A 174 -0.80 2.90 6.03
N LEU A 175 -0.52 3.55 4.90
CA LEU A 175 0.74 3.39 4.18
C LEU A 175 1.94 3.84 5.03
N GLN A 176 1.81 4.93 5.76
CA GLN A 176 2.85 5.44 6.65
C GLN A 176 3.11 4.46 7.81
N GLN A 177 2.07 3.89 8.41
CA GLN A 177 2.19 2.88 9.47
C GLN A 177 2.86 1.61 8.96
N ALA A 178 2.42 1.08 7.81
CA ALA A 178 3.03 -0.09 7.19
C ALA A 178 4.53 0.15 6.86
N GLN A 179 4.86 1.33 6.33
CA GLN A 179 6.26 1.71 6.07
C GLN A 179 7.09 1.86 7.35
N ALA A 180 6.52 2.37 8.43
CA ALA A 180 7.21 2.50 9.71
C ALA A 180 7.53 1.12 10.30
N ALA A 181 6.54 0.22 10.33
CA ALA A 181 6.70 -1.15 10.80
C ALA A 181 7.74 -1.93 9.96
N ALA A 182 7.69 -1.81 8.63
CA ALA A 182 8.67 -2.43 7.74
C ALA A 182 10.10 -1.86 7.93
N ARG A 183 10.23 -0.56 8.19
CA ARG A 183 11.53 0.06 8.51
C ARG A 183 12.09 -0.48 9.82
N GLU A 184 11.26 -0.56 10.86
CA GLU A 184 11.65 -1.08 12.16
C GLU A 184 12.10 -2.54 12.07
N ALA A 185 11.33 -3.40 11.39
CA ALA A 185 11.72 -4.77 11.11
C ALA A 185 13.09 -4.85 10.40
N GLY A 186 13.29 -4.00 9.38
CA GLY A 186 14.56 -3.94 8.64
C GLY A 186 15.75 -3.45 9.49
N LEU A 187 15.54 -2.58 10.48
CA LEU A 187 16.59 -2.14 11.39
C LEU A 187 16.96 -3.23 12.42
N LYS A 188 15.98 -3.96 12.93
CA LYS A 188 16.21 -5.11 13.83
C LYS A 188 16.94 -6.24 13.10
N ALA A 189 16.52 -6.57 11.89
CA ALA A 189 17.20 -7.57 11.07
C ALA A 189 18.65 -7.17 10.76
N ALA A 190 18.92 -5.88 10.49
CA ALA A 190 20.28 -5.38 10.30
C ALA A 190 21.14 -5.53 11.56
N TRP A 191 20.59 -5.22 12.73
CA TRP A 191 21.27 -5.42 14.01
C TRP A 191 21.58 -6.90 14.25
N VAL A 192 20.62 -7.80 14.05
CA VAL A 192 20.85 -9.25 14.24
C VAL A 192 21.95 -9.77 13.31
N ALA A 193 21.92 -9.39 12.03
CA ALA A 193 22.95 -9.79 11.07
C ALA A 193 24.34 -9.31 11.49
N GLY A 194 24.44 -8.06 11.97
CA GLY A 194 25.68 -7.53 12.53
C GLY A 194 26.12 -8.33 13.75
N TRP A 195 25.20 -8.58 14.69
CA TRP A 195 25.46 -9.34 15.91
C TRP A 195 26.03 -10.72 15.63
N GLU A 196 25.45 -11.47 14.71
CA GLU A 196 25.93 -12.81 14.36
C GLU A 196 27.33 -12.77 13.74
N GLN A 197 27.61 -11.76 12.91
CA GLN A 197 28.95 -11.55 12.34
C GLN A 197 29.97 -11.22 13.43
N GLY A 198 29.64 -10.28 14.32
CA GLY A 198 30.50 -9.90 15.45
C GLY A 198 30.75 -11.05 16.40
N TRP A 199 29.71 -11.82 16.72
CA TRP A 199 29.79 -13.03 17.53
C TRP A 199 30.76 -14.03 16.90
N ALA A 200 30.62 -14.32 15.61
CA ALA A 200 31.52 -15.23 14.91
C ALA A 200 32.97 -14.73 14.88
N ALA A 201 33.20 -13.42 14.78
CA ALA A 201 34.53 -12.83 14.85
C ALA A 201 35.14 -12.95 16.26
N GLY A 202 34.38 -12.61 17.30
CA GLY A 202 34.88 -12.64 18.69
C GLY A 202 35.24 -14.04 19.18
N TRP A 203 34.57 -15.09 18.70
CA TRP A 203 34.99 -16.47 18.98
C TRP A 203 36.32 -16.82 18.31
N LYS A 204 36.55 -16.37 17.06
CA LYS A 204 37.84 -16.57 16.38
C LYS A 204 39.00 -15.79 17.02
N GLU A 205 38.70 -14.68 17.71
CA GLU A 205 39.70 -13.91 18.47
C GLU A 205 40.05 -14.58 19.81
N ARG A 206 39.15 -15.44 20.33
CA ARG A 206 39.31 -16.17 21.59
C ARG A 206 40.03 -17.49 21.46
N ASP A 207 39.77 -18.20 20.36
CA ASP A 207 40.33 -19.52 20.04
C ASP A 207 41.74 -19.39 19.41
#